data_AF-A0A957L2M8-F1
#
_entry.id   AF-A0A957L2M8-F1
#
_cell.length_a   1.000
_cell.length_b   1.000
_cell.length_c   1.000
_cell.angle_alpha   90.00
_cell.angle_beta   90.00
_cell.angle_gamma   90.00
#
_symmetry.space_group_name_H-M   'P 1'
#
loop_
_entity.id
_entity.type
_entity.pdbx_description
1 polymer ?
#
loop_
_entity_poly.entity_id
_entity_poly.type
_entity_poly.pdbx_seq_one_letter_code
_entity_poly.pdbx_strand_id
1 'polypeptide(L)'
;MNRLTKWWQSPRQRRQLLTALSGLLIILALTAKTLLNLTVWHHGLMSAAALVAGSDIAGRAWHSLRQRHVSIEFLVTIAAVGALIIGEYWEAAAVTFLFLFGAYLEARTLGRTRQVLQGLLDLTPTTAIVLRAGRQVEVLPHEVGLGEMVLVKPGVKIPVDGLVVDGRSAVDESA
;
A
#
# COMPACT_ATOMS: atom_id res chain seq x y z
N MET A 1 -0.68 -16.36 -21.76
CA MET A 1 -1.94 -15.65 -22.03
C MET A 1 -2.09 -14.41 -21.12
N ASN A 2 -2.25 -13.26 -21.77
CA ASN A 2 -2.60 -11.88 -21.37
C ASN A 2 -2.29 -11.35 -19.95
N ARG A 3 -1.23 -10.53 -19.87
CA ARG A 3 -0.94 -9.60 -18.76
C ARG A 3 -2.03 -8.55 -18.52
N LEU A 4 -2.93 -8.33 -19.49
CA LEU A 4 -4.01 -7.34 -19.43
C LEU A 4 -5.12 -7.69 -18.42
N THR A 5 -5.38 -8.98 -18.14
CA THR A 5 -6.41 -9.39 -17.16
C THR A 5 -5.91 -9.42 -15.72
N LYS A 6 -4.59 -9.53 -15.49
CA LYS A 6 -4.00 -9.37 -14.13
C LYS A 6 -4.13 -7.94 -13.61
N TRP A 7 -4.24 -6.94 -14.49
CA TRP A 7 -4.38 -5.52 -14.15
C TRP A 7 -5.75 -5.18 -13.53
N TRP A 8 -6.77 -6.00 -13.79
CA TRP A 8 -8.11 -5.86 -13.22
C TRP A 8 -8.24 -6.48 -11.81
N GLN A 9 -7.30 -7.31 -11.39
CA GLN A 9 -7.38 -8.09 -10.15
C GLN A 9 -6.56 -7.55 -8.98
N SER A 10 -5.71 -6.53 -9.18
CA SER A 10 -4.90 -5.93 -8.11
C SER A 10 -5.61 -4.70 -7.51
N PRO A 11 -6.19 -4.78 -6.28
CA PRO A 11 -6.97 -3.67 -5.70
C PRO A 11 -6.17 -2.38 -5.52
N ARG A 12 -4.83 -2.46 -5.38
CA ARG A 12 -3.93 -1.29 -5.30
C ARG A 12 -3.80 -0.54 -6.63
N GLN A 13 -3.76 -1.26 -7.75
CA GLN A 13 -3.51 -0.69 -9.08
C GLN A 13 -4.79 -0.05 -9.63
N ARG A 14 -5.94 -0.68 -9.38
CA ARG A 14 -7.27 -0.11 -9.68
C ARG A 14 -7.48 1.23 -8.97
N ARG A 15 -7.12 1.36 -7.69
CA ARG A 15 -7.22 2.65 -6.98
C ARG A 15 -6.36 3.74 -7.59
N GLN A 16 -5.08 3.45 -7.87
CA GLN A 16 -4.17 4.40 -8.53
C GLN A 16 -4.74 4.94 -9.85
N LEU A 17 -5.34 4.05 -10.63
CA LEU A 17 -5.95 4.42 -11.91
C LEU A 17 -7.20 5.24 -11.76
N LEU A 18 -8.09 4.88 -10.82
CA LEU A 18 -9.30 5.64 -10.57
C LEU A 18 -8.96 7.04 -10.03
N THR A 19 -7.97 7.17 -9.15
CA THR A 19 -7.47 8.47 -8.67
C THR A 19 -6.87 9.29 -9.81
N ALA A 20 -6.02 8.70 -10.65
CA ALA A 20 -5.42 9.40 -11.79
C ALA A 20 -6.46 9.81 -12.84
N LEU A 21 -7.42 8.92 -13.16
CA LEU A 21 -8.45 9.16 -14.15
C LEU A 21 -9.43 10.26 -13.68
N SER A 22 -9.88 10.20 -12.42
CA SER A 22 -10.76 11.24 -11.86
C SER A 22 -10.05 12.60 -11.78
N GLY A 23 -8.77 12.63 -11.36
CA GLY A 23 -7.97 13.85 -11.38
C GLY A 23 -7.79 14.42 -12.79
N LEU A 24 -7.50 13.57 -13.78
CA LEU A 24 -7.40 13.97 -15.19
C LEU A 24 -8.71 14.56 -15.71
N LEU A 25 -9.84 13.92 -15.41
CA LEU A 25 -11.17 14.40 -15.80
C LEU A 25 -11.48 15.78 -15.18
N ILE A 26 -11.12 16.00 -13.91
CA ILE A 26 -11.30 17.29 -13.24
C ILE A 26 -10.46 18.38 -13.90
N ILE A 27 -9.18 18.09 -14.21
CA ILE A 27 -8.28 19.02 -14.90
C ILE A 27 -8.82 19.36 -16.30
N LEU A 28 -9.28 18.35 -17.05
CA LEU A 28 -9.88 18.55 -18.37
C LEU A 28 -11.15 19.40 -18.31
N ALA A 29 -12.01 19.20 -17.31
CA ALA A 29 -13.23 20.00 -17.16
C ALA A 29 -12.97 21.44 -16.71
N LEU A 30 -11.94 21.69 -15.89
CA LEU A 30 -11.54 23.05 -15.50
C LEU A 30 -10.90 23.81 -16.67
N THR A 31 -10.05 23.14 -17.45
CA THR A 31 -9.40 23.72 -18.64
C THR A 31 -10.40 23.97 -19.77
N ALA A 32 -11.32 23.04 -20.02
CA ALA A 32 -12.38 23.22 -21.03
C ALA A 32 -13.33 24.38 -20.67
N LYS A 33 -13.65 24.57 -19.38
CA LYS A 33 -14.46 25.70 -18.92
C LYS A 33 -13.73 27.03 -19.10
N THR A 34 -12.45 27.10 -18.73
CA THR A 34 -11.69 28.35 -18.69
C THR A 34 -11.16 28.81 -20.05
N LEU A 35 -10.82 27.89 -20.95
CA LEU A 35 -10.29 28.24 -22.28
C LEU A 35 -11.32 28.20 -23.42
N LEU A 36 -12.33 27.33 -23.35
CA LEU A 36 -13.21 27.03 -24.50
C LEU A 36 -14.67 27.47 -24.30
N ASN A 37 -15.05 27.99 -23.11
CA ASN A 37 -16.41 28.41 -22.77
C ASN A 37 -17.50 27.35 -23.03
N LEU A 38 -17.13 26.07 -23.03
CA LEU A 38 -18.01 24.93 -23.28
C LEU A 38 -18.76 24.51 -22.00
N THR A 39 -19.63 25.39 -21.51
CA THR A 39 -20.41 25.20 -20.27
C THR A 39 -21.24 23.91 -20.28
N VAL A 40 -21.72 23.49 -21.46
CA VAL A 40 -22.53 22.28 -21.63
C VAL A 40 -21.76 20.99 -21.28
N TRP A 41 -20.46 20.93 -21.58
CA TRP A 41 -19.64 19.74 -21.34
C TRP A 41 -19.12 19.65 -19.90
N HIS A 42 -19.05 20.79 -19.19
CA HIS A 42 -18.49 20.87 -17.84
C HIS A 42 -19.26 20.01 -16.82
N HIS A 43 -20.60 20.10 -16.82
CA HIS A 43 -21.45 19.33 -15.90
C HIS A 43 -21.35 17.81 -16.14
N GLY A 44 -21.31 17.40 -17.41
CA GLY A 44 -21.16 15.98 -17.79
C GLY A 44 -19.81 15.40 -17.36
N LEU A 45 -18.72 16.14 -17.58
CA LEU A 45 -17.37 15.72 -17.17
C LEU A 45 -17.22 15.66 -15.64
N MET A 46 -17.78 16.64 -14.91
CA MET A 46 -17.74 16.64 -13.45
C MET A 46 -18.56 15.50 -12.85
N SER A 47 -19.76 15.24 -13.40
CA SER A 47 -20.57 14.07 -13.02
C SER A 47 -19.82 12.76 -13.29
N ALA A 48 -19.18 12.64 -14.46
CA ALA A 48 -18.38 11.47 -14.79
C ALA A 48 -17.20 11.29 -13.82
N ALA A 49 -16.48 12.37 -13.46
CA ALA A 49 -15.41 12.32 -12.49
C ALA A 49 -15.90 11.88 -11.11
N ALA A 50 -17.03 12.42 -10.65
CA ALA A 50 -17.67 12.07 -9.39
C ALA A 50 -18.10 10.60 -9.36
N LEU A 51 -18.66 10.07 -10.45
CA LEU A 51 -19.06 8.66 -10.55
C LEU A 51 -17.85 7.73 -10.58
N VAL A 52 -16.79 8.08 -11.31
CA VAL A 52 -15.55 7.30 -11.36
C VAL A 52 -14.93 7.21 -9.97
N ALA A 53 -14.70 8.35 -9.30
CA ALA A 53 -14.09 8.37 -7.97
C ALA A 53 -15.03 7.76 -6.92
N GLY A 54 -16.31 8.11 -6.98
CA GLY A 54 -17.36 7.64 -6.09
C GLY A 54 -17.60 6.13 -6.17
N SER A 55 -17.39 5.48 -7.32
CA SER A 55 -17.63 4.02 -7.47
C SER A 55 -16.81 3.16 -6.49
N ASP A 56 -15.55 3.55 -6.21
CA ASP A 56 -14.68 2.83 -5.28
C ASP A 56 -15.04 3.12 -3.81
N ILE A 57 -15.50 4.34 -3.53
CA ILE A 57 -15.97 4.77 -2.20
C ILE A 57 -17.29 4.08 -1.87
N ALA A 58 -18.25 4.09 -2.78
CA ALA A 58 -19.56 3.45 -2.64
C ALA A 58 -19.43 1.93 -2.45
N GLY A 59 -18.50 1.28 -3.15
CA GLY A 59 -18.20 -0.13 -2.95
C GLY A 59 -17.74 -0.45 -1.51
N ARG A 60 -16.90 0.41 -0.93
CA ARG A 60 -16.48 0.28 0.48
C ARG A 60 -17.62 0.56 1.45
N ALA A 61 -18.35 1.65 1.22
CA ALA A 61 -19.52 2.01 2.02
C ALA A 61 -20.52 0.86 2.12
N TRP A 62 -20.80 0.20 0.99
CA TRP A 62 -21.70 -0.95 0.94
C TRP A 62 -21.19 -2.15 1.77
N HIS A 63 -19.89 -2.45 1.68
CA HIS A 63 -19.29 -3.52 2.47
C HIS A 63 -19.34 -3.21 3.97
N SER A 64 -19.02 -1.99 4.39
CA SER A 64 -19.06 -1.57 5.79
C SER A 64 -20.49 -1.57 6.34
N LEU A 65 -21.46 -1.09 5.55
CA LEU A 65 -22.87 -1.11 5.92
C LEU A 65 -23.39 -2.54 6.10
N ARG A 66 -22.97 -3.47 5.23
CA ARG A 66 -23.32 -4.90 5.36
C ARG A 66 -22.78 -5.52 6.66
N GLN A 67 -21.68 -4.99 7.19
CA GLN A 67 -21.11 -5.37 8.48
C GLN A 67 -21.78 -4.62 9.66
N ARG A 68 -22.89 -3.92 9.44
CA ARG A 68 -23.60 -3.08 10.41
C ARG A 68 -22.74 -1.97 11.02
N HIS A 69 -21.74 -1.50 10.27
CA HIS A 69 -20.86 -0.42 10.69
C HIS A 69 -21.05 0.79 9.77
N VAL A 70 -21.43 1.94 10.34
CA VAL A 70 -21.57 3.19 9.60
C VAL A 70 -20.19 3.82 9.48
N SER A 71 -19.61 3.76 8.28
CA SER A 71 -18.27 4.28 8.00
C SER A 71 -18.31 5.68 7.38
N ILE A 72 -17.17 6.37 7.39
CA ILE A 72 -17.04 7.70 6.77
C ILE A 72 -17.32 7.62 5.26
N GLU A 73 -16.95 6.52 4.60
CA GLU A 73 -17.25 6.29 3.18
C GLU A 73 -18.75 6.27 2.90
N PHE A 74 -19.57 5.79 3.85
CA PHE A 74 -21.02 5.81 3.70
C PHE A 74 -21.55 7.26 3.71
N LEU A 75 -21.07 8.08 4.65
CA LEU A 75 -21.40 9.51 4.70
C LEU A 75 -20.99 10.24 3.41
N VAL A 76 -19.77 10.01 2.93
CA VAL A 76 -19.26 10.61 1.70
C VAL A 76 -20.08 10.18 0.48
N THR A 77 -20.49 8.91 0.42
CA THR A 77 -21.32 8.40 -0.68
C THR A 77 -22.69 9.09 -0.71
N ILE A 78 -23.34 9.23 0.45
CA ILE A 78 -24.63 9.95 0.54
C ILE A 78 -24.46 11.42 0.15
N ALA A 79 -23.43 12.09 0.67
CA ALA A 79 -23.16 13.49 0.35
C ALA A 79 -22.93 13.70 -1.16
N ALA A 80 -22.14 12.83 -1.79
CA ALA A 80 -21.87 12.91 -3.22
C ALA A 80 -23.13 12.65 -4.07
N VAL A 81 -23.96 11.68 -3.69
CA VAL A 81 -25.25 11.43 -4.36
C VAL A 81 -26.19 12.62 -4.18
N GLY A 82 -26.27 13.19 -2.97
CA GLY A 82 -27.05 14.38 -2.68
C GLY A 82 -26.62 15.57 -3.55
N ALA A 83 -25.32 15.83 -3.62
CA ALA A 83 -24.73 16.89 -4.45
C ALA A 83 -25.08 16.71 -5.95
N LEU A 84 -25.01 15.49 -6.47
CA LEU A 84 -25.41 15.20 -7.86
C LEU A 84 -26.91 15.44 -8.12
N ILE A 85 -27.78 15.15 -7.15
CA ILE A 85 -29.23 15.35 -7.27
C ILE A 85 -29.59 16.85 -7.30
N ILE A 86 -28.94 17.67 -6.46
CA ILE A 86 -29.21 19.11 -6.38
C ILE A 86 -28.50 19.91 -7.49
N GLY A 87 -27.66 19.28 -8.31
CA GLY A 87 -26.95 19.92 -9.42
C GLY A 87 -25.57 20.49 -9.05
N GLU A 88 -25.06 20.22 -7.85
CA GLU A 88 -23.74 20.64 -7.37
C GLU A 88 -22.66 19.64 -7.81
N TYR A 89 -22.42 19.59 -9.12
CA TYR A 89 -21.50 18.61 -9.74
C TYR A 89 -20.03 18.82 -9.36
N TRP A 90 -19.64 20.08 -9.10
CA TRP A 90 -18.27 20.43 -8.72
C TRP A 90 -17.94 19.87 -7.34
N GLU A 91 -18.82 20.05 -6.38
CA GLU A 91 -18.74 19.58 -5.00
C GLU A 91 -18.70 18.05 -4.99
N ALA A 92 -19.58 17.41 -5.76
CA ALA A 92 -19.59 15.95 -5.90
C ALA A 92 -18.24 15.42 -6.41
N ALA A 93 -17.68 16.04 -7.45
CA ALA A 93 -16.41 15.64 -8.05
C ALA A 93 -15.23 15.92 -7.09
N ALA A 94 -15.19 17.09 -6.48
CA ALA A 94 -14.11 17.50 -5.58
C ALA A 94 -14.06 16.62 -4.32
N VAL A 95 -15.19 16.42 -3.65
CA VAL A 95 -15.25 15.62 -2.41
C VAL A 95 -14.87 14.17 -2.68
N THR A 96 -15.44 13.55 -3.71
CA THR A 96 -15.12 12.14 -4.06
C THR A 96 -13.68 11.98 -4.51
N PHE A 97 -13.14 12.91 -5.28
CA PHE A 97 -11.73 12.90 -5.70
C PHE A 97 -10.78 13.03 -4.50
N LEU A 98 -10.98 14.03 -3.64
CA LEU A 98 -10.12 14.28 -2.49
C LEU A 98 -10.13 13.09 -1.51
N PHE A 99 -11.29 12.48 -1.29
CA PHE A 99 -11.39 11.28 -0.46
C PHE A 99 -10.65 10.10 -1.06
N LEU A 100 -10.83 9.86 -2.37
CA LEU A 100 -10.13 8.77 -3.06
C LEU A 100 -8.61 9.01 -3.09
N PHE A 101 -8.18 10.26 -3.29
CA PHE A 101 -6.78 10.65 -3.27
C PHE A 101 -6.17 10.50 -1.86
N GLY A 102 -6.86 10.93 -0.81
CA GLY A 102 -6.45 10.72 0.57
C GLY A 102 -6.28 9.24 0.90
N ALA A 103 -7.26 8.40 0.53
CA ALA A 103 -7.17 6.95 0.72
C ALA A 103 -6.02 6.30 -0.08
N TYR A 104 -5.67 6.88 -1.24
CA TYR A 104 -4.49 6.46 -2.00
C TYR A 104 -3.19 6.79 -1.26
N LEU A 105 -3.05 8.03 -0.77
CA LEU A 105 -1.88 8.47 -0.02
C LEU A 105 -1.69 7.66 1.26
N GLU A 106 -2.77 7.45 2.02
CA GLU A 106 -2.77 6.63 3.23
C GLU A 106 -2.25 5.21 2.96
N ALA A 107 -2.79 4.54 1.93
CA ALA A 107 -2.37 3.20 1.56
C ALA A 107 -0.89 3.15 1.13
N ARG A 108 -0.39 4.21 0.47
CA ARG A 108 1.01 4.32 0.08
C ARG A 108 1.92 4.50 1.30
N THR A 109 1.54 5.37 2.23
CA THR A 109 2.29 5.64 3.46
C THR A 109 2.36 4.39 4.34
N LEU A 110 1.23 3.73 4.59
CA LEU A 110 1.20 2.48 5.35
C LEU A 110 2.04 1.37 4.70
N GLY A 111 1.99 1.27 3.36
CA GLY A 111 2.84 0.36 2.61
C GLY A 111 4.33 0.62 2.82
N ARG A 112 4.73 1.89 2.80
CA ARG A 112 6.12 2.29 3.05
C ARG A 112 6.56 1.99 4.48
N THR A 113 5.73 2.31 5.48
CA THR A 113 6.01 1.99 6.88
C THR A 113 6.21 0.48 7.07
N ARG A 114 5.31 -0.34 6.49
CA ARG A 114 5.42 -1.80 6.57
C ARG A 114 6.71 -2.33 5.94
N GLN A 115 7.13 -1.78 4.80
CA GLN A 115 8.39 -2.17 4.16
C GLN A 115 9.62 -1.85 5.01
N VAL A 116 9.63 -0.69 5.67
CA VAL A 116 10.73 -0.32 6.57
C VAL A 116 10.78 -1.27 7.77
N LEU A 117 9.62 -1.56 8.39
CA LEU A 117 9.55 -2.53 9.48
C LEU A 117 9.98 -3.94 9.06
N GLN A 118 9.61 -4.37 7.86
CA GLN A 118 10.07 -5.65 7.30
C GLN A 118 11.59 -5.66 7.11
N GLY A 119 12.17 -4.57 6.60
CA GLY A 119 13.62 -4.45 6.47
C GLY A 119 14.35 -4.58 7.81
N LEU A 120 13.80 -4.03 8.89
CA LEU A 120 14.36 -4.21 10.25
C LEU A 120 14.25 -5.66 10.75
N LEU A 121 13.15 -6.35 10.46
CA LEU A 121 13.00 -7.77 10.82
C LEU A 121 13.94 -8.68 10.01
N ASP A 122 14.14 -8.37 8.73
CA ASP A 122 15.06 -9.11 7.84
C ASP A 122 16.53 -9.01 8.28
N LEU A 123 16.87 -8.04 9.16
CA LEU A 123 18.20 -7.96 9.79
C LEU A 123 18.46 -9.16 10.71
N THR A 124 17.42 -9.79 11.26
CA THR A 124 17.57 -10.88 12.22
C THR A 124 17.85 -12.19 11.47
N PRO A 125 18.98 -12.87 11.72
CA PRO A 125 19.27 -14.18 11.15
C PRO A 125 18.21 -15.19 11.61
N THR A 126 17.73 -16.04 10.70
CA THR A 126 16.65 -17.00 11.00
C THR A 126 17.17 -18.35 11.48
N THR A 127 18.43 -18.69 11.16
CA THR A 127 19.04 -19.96 11.53
C THR A 127 20.50 -19.77 11.96
N ALA A 128 20.99 -20.68 12.79
CA ALA A 128 22.36 -20.79 13.26
C ALA A 128 22.85 -22.22 12.99
N ILE A 129 24.12 -22.38 12.61
CA ILE A 129 24.74 -23.70 12.43
C ILE A 129 25.65 -23.95 13.63
N VAL A 130 25.29 -24.89 14.50
CA VAL A 130 26.11 -25.29 15.66
C VAL A 130 26.88 -26.57 15.39
N LEU A 131 28.08 -26.68 15.96
CA LEU A 131 28.92 -27.87 15.90
C LEU A 131 28.72 -28.70 17.19
N ARG A 132 27.90 -29.75 17.11
CA ARG A 132 27.65 -30.69 18.21
C ARG A 132 28.24 -32.05 17.88
N ALA A 133 29.12 -32.58 18.72
CA ALA A 133 29.78 -33.88 18.54
C ALA A 133 30.41 -34.06 17.13
N GLY A 134 31.02 -33.01 16.59
CA GLY A 134 31.65 -33.01 15.27
C GLY A 134 30.68 -32.94 14.07
N ARG A 135 29.38 -32.75 14.29
CA ARG A 135 28.37 -32.60 13.23
C ARG A 135 27.80 -31.19 13.21
N GLN A 136 27.50 -30.70 12.01
CA GLN A 136 26.77 -29.44 11.79
C GLN A 136 25.28 -29.69 12.01
N VAL A 137 24.66 -28.91 12.88
CA VAL A 137 23.22 -28.95 13.15
C VAL A 137 22.67 -27.54 12.95
N GLU A 138 21.64 -27.42 12.12
CA GLU A 138 20.93 -26.15 11.93
C GLU A 138 19.84 -26.01 12.99
N VAL A 139 19.87 -24.91 13.73
CA VAL A 139 18.96 -24.59 14.84
C VAL A 139 18.49 -23.14 14.72
N LEU A 140 17.45 -22.77 15.47
CA LEU A 140 17.08 -21.35 15.57
C LEU A 140 18.12 -20.61 16.44
N PRO A 141 18.39 -19.31 16.21
CA PRO A 141 19.41 -18.58 16.99
C PRO A 141 19.16 -18.59 18.50
N HIS A 142 17.89 -18.62 18.93
CA HIS A 142 17.53 -18.68 20.34
C HIS A 142 17.66 -20.07 20.97
N GLU A 143 17.93 -21.11 20.17
CA GLU A 143 18.18 -22.48 20.64
C GLU A 143 19.68 -22.77 20.79
N VAL A 144 20.55 -21.80 20.45
CA VAL A 144 22.00 -21.91 20.64
C VAL A 144 22.32 -21.81 22.13
N GLY A 145 22.94 -22.85 22.67
CA GLY A 145 23.34 -22.89 24.08
C GLY A 145 24.58 -22.05 24.37
N LEU A 146 24.73 -21.62 25.62
CA LEU A 146 25.97 -20.98 26.08
C LEU A 146 27.16 -21.95 25.95
N GLY A 147 28.24 -21.47 25.32
CA GLY A 147 29.47 -22.25 25.11
C GLY A 147 29.44 -23.18 23.89
N GLU A 148 28.38 -23.18 23.09
CA GLU A 148 28.36 -23.91 21.82
C GLU A 148 29.23 -23.24 20.76
N MET A 149 29.85 -24.05 19.90
CA MET A 149 30.58 -23.53 18.73
C MET A 149 29.63 -23.32 17.56
N VAL A 150 29.58 -22.09 17.06
CA VAL A 150 28.77 -21.71 15.90
C VAL A 150 29.67 -21.59 14.66
N LEU A 151 29.27 -22.23 13.57
CA LEU A 151 29.96 -22.13 12.29
C LEU A 151 29.33 -21.01 11.45
N VAL A 152 30.10 -19.97 11.17
CA VAL A 152 29.69 -18.87 10.27
C VAL A 152 30.43 -19.00 8.93
N LYS A 153 29.68 -19.10 7.84
CA LYS A 153 30.22 -19.16 6.47
C LYS A 153 30.33 -17.75 5.87
N PRO A 154 31.27 -17.49 4.94
CA PRO A 154 31.35 -16.21 4.25
C PRO A 154 30.02 -15.82 3.58
N GLY A 155 29.63 -14.55 3.71
CA GLY A 155 28.38 -14.03 3.16
C GLY A 155 27.12 -14.34 3.98
N VAL A 156 27.25 -15.04 5.11
CA VAL A 156 26.14 -15.31 6.04
C VAL A 156 26.21 -14.33 7.21
N LYS A 157 25.04 -13.96 7.74
CA LYS A 157 24.94 -13.12 8.95
C LYS A 157 25.39 -13.90 10.19
N ILE A 158 26.01 -13.21 11.14
CA ILE A 158 26.41 -13.80 12.42
C ILE A 158 25.13 -13.98 13.27
N PRO A 159 24.78 -15.22 13.68
CA PRO A 159 23.48 -15.50 14.28
C PRO A 159 23.34 -15.13 15.75
N VAL A 160 24.45 -15.12 16.50
CA VAL A 160 24.51 -14.84 17.94
C VAL A 160 25.85 -14.18 18.28
N ASP A 161 25.88 -13.42 19.37
CA ASP A 161 27.12 -12.83 19.89
C ASP A 161 28.07 -13.91 20.42
N GLY A 162 29.38 -13.71 20.26
CA GLY A 162 30.39 -14.67 20.71
C GLY A 162 31.82 -14.21 20.47
N LEU A 163 32.77 -15.08 20.80
CA LEU A 163 34.21 -14.88 20.57
C LEU A 163 34.68 -15.78 19.43
N VAL A 164 35.53 -15.24 18.55
CA VAL A 164 36.14 -16.02 17.46
C VAL A 164 37.17 -16.97 18.06
N VAL A 165 36.91 -18.27 17.94
CA VAL A 165 37.82 -19.34 18.42
C VAL A 165 38.72 -19.90 17.31
N ASP A 166 38.30 -19.82 16.05
CA ASP A 166 39.05 -20.29 14.88
C ASP A 166 38.64 -19.53 13.61
N GLY A 167 39.58 -19.38 12.67
CA GLY A 167 39.40 -18.67 11.40
C GLY A 167 39.60 -17.14 11.44
N ARG A 168 39.55 -16.52 10.25
CA ARG A 168 39.65 -15.06 10.07
C ARG A 168 38.83 -14.61 8.86
N SER A 169 38.00 -13.59 9.03
CA SER A 169 37.21 -12.96 7.97
C SER A 169 37.02 -11.47 8.25
N ALA A 170 36.73 -10.68 7.23
CA ALA A 170 36.14 -9.36 7.40
C ALA A 170 34.64 -9.51 7.71
N VAL A 171 34.12 -8.64 8.58
CA VAL A 171 32.71 -8.58 8.97
C VAL A 171 32.22 -7.15 8.74
N ASP A 172 31.00 -7.02 8.24
CA ASP A 172 30.32 -5.73 8.08
C ASP A 172 29.36 -5.53 9.25
N GLU A 173 29.58 -4.49 10.05
CA GLU A 173 28.78 -4.11 11.22
C GLU A 173 27.92 -2.85 10.95
N SER A 174 27.72 -2.47 9.69
CA SER A 174 27.02 -1.23 9.30
C SER A 174 25.48 -1.29 9.39
N ALA A 175 24.92 -2.42 9.84
CA ALA A 175 23.49 -2.73 9.76
C ALA A 175 22.73 -2.48 11.07
#